data_AF-A0A2I0TK87-F1
#
_entry.id   AF-A0A2I0TK87-F1
#
_cell.length_a   1.000
_cell.length_b   1.000
_cell.length_c   1.000
_cell.angle_alpha   90.00
_cell.angle_beta   90.00
_cell.angle_gamma   90.00
#
_symmetry.space_group_name_H-M   'P 1'
#
loop_
_entity.id
_entity.type
_entity.pdbx_description
1 polymer ?
#
loop_
_entity_poly.entity_id
_entity_poly.type
_entity_poly.pdbx_seq_one_letter_code
_entity_poly.pdbx_strand_id
1 'polypeptide(L)'
;MKMVQPRARAIFGHTAREVQPPREGPEGQNLVLKQHGQDFLVGNKFSWADVQLIEAILAVEEKIPAVLSGFPQLQVVGNQARRNMSGKPKLHYCNARGRMESIRWLLAAAGVEFEECFLETKDDLTKLQKDGSLLFQQVPMVEIDGMKMVQSRAIANYIAAKHNLYGKDLKERALIDMYVEAIIDLNELIMTHSFQPADKKEQHLATIVDKATNRYFPVYEKVLKDHGQDFLVGNRFSRADVQLLETLLMAEECKPDILAKFPLLQSFKARTSNIPTIKKFLQPGSQRKPPIQEKDLPKLMQIFH
;
A
#
# COMPACT_ATOMS: atom_id res chain seq x y z
N MET A 1 -18.10 52.77 -34.08
CA MET A 1 -16.80 53.41 -34.39
C MET A 1 -16.16 53.87 -33.09
N LYS A 2 -14.94 53.38 -32.80
CA LYS A 2 -13.92 53.81 -31.80
C LYS A 2 -14.32 53.71 -30.31
N MET A 3 -13.95 52.66 -29.56
CA MET A 3 -12.63 52.29 -28.97
C MET A 3 -11.87 53.44 -28.29
N VAL A 4 -11.69 53.35 -26.96
CA VAL A 4 -10.42 53.64 -26.25
C VAL A 4 -10.35 52.77 -24.97
N GLN A 5 -9.25 52.02 -24.81
CA GLN A 5 -8.89 51.18 -23.65
C GLN A 5 -8.37 52.01 -22.45
N PRO A 6 -8.41 51.50 -21.21
CA PRO A 6 -7.68 52.10 -20.08
C PRO A 6 -6.20 51.71 -20.08
N ARG A 7 -5.33 52.71 -19.90
CA ARG A 7 -3.87 52.57 -19.73
C ARG A 7 -3.53 52.04 -18.32
N ALA A 8 -2.62 51.07 -18.28
CA ALA A 8 -1.88 50.69 -17.09
C ALA A 8 -0.90 51.80 -16.65
N ARG A 9 -0.76 52.04 -15.33
CA ARG A 9 0.44 52.65 -14.74
C ARG A 9 0.65 52.20 -13.29
N ALA A 10 1.69 51.38 -13.15
CA ALA A 10 2.60 51.13 -12.04
C ALA A 10 2.26 51.66 -10.64
N ILE A 11 2.11 50.73 -9.69
CA ILE A 11 2.48 50.93 -8.29
C ILE A 11 3.57 49.89 -7.96
N PHE A 12 4.78 50.13 -8.44
CA PHE A 12 5.99 49.53 -7.86
C PHE A 12 6.78 50.68 -7.24
N GLY A 13 6.67 50.78 -5.93
CA GLY A 13 7.26 51.85 -5.14
C GLY A 13 7.48 51.41 -3.70
N HIS A 14 8.08 50.23 -3.49
CA HIS A 14 8.83 49.97 -2.27
C HIS A 14 10.07 49.15 -2.62
N THR A 15 11.20 49.84 -2.52
CA THR A 15 12.56 49.31 -2.41
C THR A 15 12.58 48.00 -1.62
N ALA A 16 13.21 46.97 -2.19
CA ALA A 16 13.64 45.80 -1.47
C ALA A 16 14.44 46.23 -0.23
N ARG A 17 13.83 46.12 0.95
CA ARG A 17 14.61 46.03 2.18
C ARG A 17 15.10 44.60 2.25
N GLU A 18 16.41 44.42 2.28
CA GLU A 18 17.03 43.18 2.71
C GLU A 18 16.32 42.71 3.98
N VAL A 19 15.75 41.52 3.94
CA VAL A 19 15.23 40.86 5.14
C VAL A 19 16.46 40.49 5.96
N GLN A 20 16.81 41.36 6.90
CA GLN A 20 17.83 41.03 7.91
C GLN A 20 17.35 39.81 8.70
N PRO A 21 18.26 38.89 9.07
CA PRO A 21 17.92 37.80 9.98
C PRO A 21 17.37 38.38 11.31
N PRO A 22 16.53 37.62 12.03
CA PRO A 22 15.98 38.11 13.29
C PRO A 22 17.12 38.48 14.24
N ARG A 23 17.00 39.65 14.89
CA ARG A 23 17.91 40.05 15.96
C ARG A 23 17.90 38.97 17.04
N GLU A 24 19.07 38.56 17.49
CA GLU A 24 19.24 37.68 18.64
C GLU A 24 18.45 38.23 19.82
N GLY A 25 17.37 37.53 20.18
CA GLY A 25 16.64 37.78 21.41
C GLY A 25 17.49 37.37 22.62
N PRO A 26 17.21 37.91 23.81
CA PRO A 26 18.02 37.64 25.00
C PRO A 26 18.12 36.13 25.26
N GLU A 27 19.35 35.68 25.52
CA GLU A 27 19.71 34.33 25.96
C GLU A 27 18.75 33.89 27.08
N GLY A 28 17.78 33.02 26.76
CA GLY A 28 16.77 32.61 27.73
C GLY A 28 15.47 32.01 27.19
N GLN A 29 15.19 32.07 25.89
CA GLN A 29 14.10 31.28 25.31
C GLN A 29 14.63 29.92 24.85
N ASN A 30 14.86 29.04 25.82
CA ASN A 30 15.01 27.61 25.58
C ASN A 30 13.75 27.10 24.87
N LEU A 31 13.81 26.96 23.55
CA LEU A 31 12.86 26.11 22.83
C LEU A 31 12.97 24.71 23.45
N VAL A 32 11.82 24.16 23.85
CA VAL A 32 11.62 22.91 24.61
C VAL A 32 12.03 21.65 23.81
N LEU A 33 12.92 21.76 22.83
CA LEU A 33 13.17 20.69 21.86
C LEU A 33 14.24 19.70 22.24
N LYS A 34 14.92 19.89 23.37
CA LYS A 34 15.79 18.91 24.04
C LYS A 34 16.39 19.57 25.27
N GLN A 35 15.86 19.29 26.46
CA GLN A 35 16.69 19.44 27.65
C GLN A 35 17.79 18.38 27.60
N HIS A 36 19.01 18.73 28.03
CA HIS A 36 20.19 17.87 27.95
C HIS A 36 19.89 16.43 28.38
N GLY A 37 20.02 15.47 27.45
CA GLY A 37 19.91 14.03 27.71
C GLY A 37 18.58 13.35 27.38
N GLN A 38 17.64 14.03 26.69
CA GLN A 38 16.37 13.43 26.28
C GLN A 38 16.27 13.21 24.76
N ASP A 39 15.74 12.05 24.34
CA ASP A 39 15.61 11.68 22.92
C ASP A 39 14.32 12.23 22.27
N PHE A 40 13.32 12.60 23.07
CA PHE A 40 11.98 13.04 22.64
C PHE A 40 11.54 14.32 23.37
N LEU A 41 10.44 14.94 22.92
CA LEU A 41 9.88 16.17 23.51
C LEU A 41 9.43 16.00 24.96
N VAL A 42 9.05 14.78 25.35
CA VAL A 42 8.56 14.46 26.69
C VAL A 42 9.36 13.28 27.26
N GLY A 43 10.51 13.58 27.87
CA GLY A 43 11.36 12.55 28.46
C GLY A 43 12.03 11.67 27.42
N ASN A 44 12.27 10.40 27.78
CA ASN A 44 12.97 9.44 26.93
C ASN A 44 12.02 8.50 26.17
N LYS A 45 10.75 8.88 26.00
CA LYS A 45 9.75 8.09 25.27
C LYS A 45 9.06 8.92 24.21
N PHE A 46 8.91 8.33 23.03
CA PHE A 46 8.12 8.90 21.94
C PHE A 46 6.68 9.13 22.40
N SER A 47 6.14 10.31 22.14
CA SER A 47 4.85 10.76 22.63
C SER A 47 4.01 11.42 21.55
N TRP A 48 2.74 11.69 21.84
CA TRP A 48 1.85 12.43 20.96
C TRP A 48 2.35 13.85 20.65
N ALA A 49 3.13 14.46 21.55
CA ALA A 49 3.74 15.76 21.28
C ALA A 49 4.75 15.67 20.12
N ASP A 50 5.51 14.57 20.04
CA ASP A 50 6.48 14.33 18.97
C ASP A 50 5.77 14.11 17.63
N VAL A 51 4.67 13.34 17.62
CA VAL A 51 3.82 13.14 16.43
C VAL A 51 3.30 14.48 15.91
N GLN A 52 2.70 15.28 16.78
CA GLN A 52 2.08 16.54 16.39
C GLN A 52 3.10 17.59 15.93
N LEU A 53 4.28 17.59 16.54
CA LEU A 53 5.39 18.43 16.09
C LEU A 53 5.89 17.99 14.71
N ILE A 54 6.08 16.69 14.48
CA ILE A 54 6.52 16.15 13.18
C ILE A 54 5.51 16.50 12.09
N GLU A 55 4.22 16.29 12.33
CA GLU A 55 3.16 16.65 11.38
C GLU A 55 3.17 18.16 11.06
N ALA A 56 3.31 19.01 12.07
CA ALA A 56 3.37 20.46 11.88
C ALA A 56 4.62 20.89 11.09
N ILE A 57 5.79 20.35 11.42
CA ILE A 57 7.06 20.56 10.70
C ILE A 57 6.86 20.26 9.21
N LEU A 58 6.35 19.07 8.89
CA LEU A 58 6.18 18.61 7.52
C LEU A 58 5.19 19.48 6.73
N ALA A 59 4.04 19.82 7.33
CA ALA A 59 3.00 20.62 6.70
C ALA A 59 3.44 22.07 6.41
N VAL A 60 4.30 22.63 7.26
CA VAL A 60 4.82 24.00 7.06
C VAL A 60 5.96 24.00 6.03
N GLU A 61 6.85 23.00 6.05
CA GLU A 61 7.93 22.88 5.06
C GLU A 61 7.41 22.62 3.64
N GLU A 62 6.30 21.89 3.49
CA GLU A 62 5.63 21.71 2.19
C GLU A 62 5.21 23.07 1.57
N LYS A 63 4.76 24.01 2.41
CA LYS A 63 4.30 25.33 1.98
C LYS A 63 5.43 26.35 1.87
N ILE A 64 6.47 26.21 2.69
CA ILE A 64 7.60 27.16 2.77
C ILE A 64 8.90 26.35 2.84
N PRO A 65 9.52 26.02 1.69
CA PRO A 65 10.73 25.19 1.60
C PRO A 65 12.00 25.92 2.06
N ALA A 66 12.06 26.33 3.34
CA ALA A 66 13.22 26.91 4.04
C ALA A 66 12.86 27.37 5.48
N VAL A 67 11.61 27.20 5.92
CA VAL A 67 11.11 27.71 7.22
C VAL A 67 11.94 27.22 8.41
N LEU A 68 12.58 26.05 8.29
CA LEU A 68 13.41 25.46 9.33
C LEU A 68 14.89 25.84 9.23
N SER A 69 15.30 26.70 8.29
CA SER A 69 16.70 27.14 8.14
C SER A 69 17.28 27.77 9.42
N GLY A 70 16.45 28.44 10.21
CA GLY A 70 16.83 28.98 11.53
C GLY A 70 16.71 27.99 12.70
N PHE A 71 16.32 26.74 12.46
CA PHE A 71 16.01 25.75 13.50
C PHE A 71 16.69 24.39 13.25
N PRO A 72 18.02 24.27 13.45
CA PRO A 72 18.78 23.07 13.09
C PRO A 72 18.29 21.78 13.76
N GLN A 73 17.79 21.87 15.00
CA GLN A 73 17.24 20.71 15.71
C GLN A 73 15.91 20.23 15.10
N LEU A 74 15.06 21.16 14.66
CA LEU A 74 13.81 20.83 13.94
C LEU A 74 14.09 20.27 12.55
N GLN A 75 15.16 20.74 11.89
CA GLN A 75 15.61 20.13 10.62
C GLN A 75 16.05 18.68 10.82
N VAL A 76 16.78 18.36 11.90
CA VAL A 76 17.17 16.98 12.20
C VAL A 76 15.94 16.10 12.42
N VAL A 77 14.97 16.57 13.22
CA VAL A 77 13.72 15.83 13.48
C VAL A 77 12.90 15.67 12.19
N GLY A 78 12.73 16.74 11.41
CA GLY A 78 12.04 16.70 10.12
C GLY A 78 12.74 15.78 9.11
N ASN A 79 14.06 15.81 9.02
CA ASN A 79 14.84 14.95 8.14
C ASN A 79 14.83 13.48 8.58
N GLN A 80 14.84 13.21 9.89
CA GLN A 80 14.73 11.86 10.43
C GLN A 80 13.32 11.29 10.21
N ALA A 81 12.28 12.10 10.43
CA ALA A 81 10.90 11.74 10.12
C ALA A 81 10.73 11.48 8.61
N ARG A 82 11.24 12.37 7.75
CA ARG A 82 11.26 12.17 6.29
C ARG A 82 11.99 10.91 5.92
N ARG A 83 13.21 10.68 6.43
CA ARG A 83 13.99 9.47 6.13
C ARG A 83 13.23 8.19 6.54
N ASN A 84 12.49 8.24 7.64
CA ASN A 84 11.66 7.12 8.11
C ASN A 84 10.37 6.94 7.28
N MET A 85 9.87 7.99 6.61
CA MET A 85 8.67 7.97 5.75
C MET A 85 8.94 7.97 4.23
N SER A 86 10.18 8.23 3.80
CA SER A 86 10.57 8.34 2.39
C SER A 86 11.30 7.10 1.88
N GLY A 87 11.52 6.10 2.73
CA GLY A 87 12.05 4.81 2.32
C GLY A 87 11.03 4.03 1.50
N LYS A 88 11.48 3.34 0.45
CA LYS A 88 10.64 2.36 -0.25
C LYS A 88 10.16 1.30 0.74
N PRO A 89 8.88 0.89 0.70
CA PRO A 89 8.43 -0.24 1.51
C PRO A 89 9.30 -1.46 1.26
N LYS A 90 9.67 -2.19 2.31
CA LYS A 90 10.44 -3.44 2.19
C LYS A 90 9.57 -4.63 2.55
N LEU A 91 9.39 -5.53 1.59
CA LEU A 91 8.52 -6.70 1.71
C LEU A 91 9.36 -7.92 2.09
N HIS A 92 9.15 -8.46 3.29
CA HIS A 92 9.83 -9.65 3.78
C HIS A 92 8.94 -10.88 3.59
N TYR A 93 9.34 -11.74 2.65
CA TYR A 93 8.62 -12.98 2.32
C TYR A 93 9.49 -13.95 1.51
N CYS A 94 9.04 -15.17 1.25
CA CYS A 94 9.70 -16.03 0.28
C CYS A 94 9.55 -15.49 -1.15
N ASN A 95 10.42 -15.93 -2.07
CA ASN A 95 10.33 -15.56 -3.49
C ASN A 95 9.21 -16.36 -4.21
N ALA A 96 7.98 -16.11 -3.79
CA ALA A 96 6.75 -16.68 -4.34
C ALA A 96 5.59 -15.70 -4.17
N ARG A 97 4.43 -16.01 -4.76
CA ARG A 97 3.18 -15.27 -4.53
C ARG A 97 2.80 -15.29 -3.05
N GLY A 98 2.28 -16.42 -2.60
CA GLY A 98 1.73 -16.63 -1.25
C GLY A 98 0.86 -15.47 -0.76
N ARG A 99 0.93 -15.17 0.53
CA ARG A 99 0.13 -14.09 1.16
C ARG A 99 0.69 -12.68 0.92
N MET A 100 1.83 -12.55 0.24
CA MET A 100 2.45 -11.25 -0.08
C MET A 100 1.98 -10.70 -1.45
N GLU A 101 1.43 -11.55 -2.33
CA GLU A 101 1.11 -11.14 -3.70
C GLU A 101 0.09 -10.00 -3.75
N SER A 102 -0.98 -10.06 -2.97
CA SER A 102 -1.98 -8.97 -2.90
C SER A 102 -1.40 -7.65 -2.42
N ILE A 103 -0.35 -7.68 -1.59
CA ILE A 103 0.37 -6.46 -1.15
C ILE A 103 1.19 -5.88 -2.30
N ARG A 104 1.88 -6.74 -3.09
CA ARG A 104 2.59 -6.30 -4.31
C ARG A 104 1.65 -5.67 -5.30
N TRP A 105 0.49 -6.30 -5.55
CA TRP A 105 -0.56 -5.77 -6.42
C TRP A 105 -1.04 -4.40 -5.97
N LEU A 106 -1.30 -4.23 -4.66
CA LEU A 106 -1.82 -2.98 -4.13
C LEU A 106 -0.80 -1.83 -4.19
N LEU A 107 0.47 -2.09 -3.86
CA LEU A 107 1.55 -1.10 -4.00
C LEU A 107 1.77 -0.72 -5.47
N ALA A 108 1.79 -1.72 -6.35
CA ALA A 108 1.92 -1.48 -7.79
C ALA A 108 0.75 -0.66 -8.33
N ALA A 109 -0.50 -0.99 -7.95
CA ALA A 109 -1.70 -0.25 -8.33
C ALA A 109 -1.61 1.24 -7.91
N ALA A 110 -1.09 1.49 -6.70
CA ALA A 110 -0.85 2.82 -6.15
C ALA A 110 0.35 3.55 -6.78
N GLY A 111 1.12 2.90 -7.68
CA GLY A 111 2.31 3.47 -8.29
C GLY A 111 3.50 3.59 -7.32
N VAL A 112 3.50 2.81 -6.24
CA VAL A 112 4.56 2.82 -5.22
C VAL A 112 5.63 1.81 -5.58
N GLU A 113 6.88 2.28 -5.66
CA GLU A 113 8.03 1.39 -5.78
C GLU A 113 8.37 0.76 -4.43
N PHE A 114 8.70 -0.53 -4.43
CA PHE A 114 9.02 -1.28 -3.21
C PHE A 114 10.20 -2.22 -3.43
N GLU A 115 10.86 -2.57 -2.34
CA GLU A 115 11.97 -3.51 -2.29
C GLU A 115 11.48 -4.86 -1.75
N GLU A 116 12.14 -5.95 -2.16
CA GLU A 116 11.85 -7.29 -1.66
C GLU A 116 13.06 -7.86 -0.92
N CYS A 117 12.82 -8.29 0.31
CA CYS A 117 13.79 -8.99 1.15
C CYS A 117 13.37 -10.46 1.21
N PHE A 118 13.97 -11.27 0.33
CA PHE A 118 13.57 -12.68 0.21
C PHE A 118 14.11 -13.54 1.35
N LEU A 119 13.22 -14.36 1.91
CA LEU A 119 13.60 -15.47 2.78
C LEU A 119 13.96 -16.65 1.88
N GLU A 120 15.23 -17.07 1.92
CA GLU A 120 15.72 -18.21 1.12
C GLU A 120 15.81 -19.49 1.95
N THR A 121 15.96 -19.34 3.27
CA THR A 121 16.17 -20.42 4.23
C THR A 121 15.34 -20.22 5.51
N LYS A 122 15.23 -21.27 6.32
CA LYS A 122 14.64 -21.20 7.66
C LYS A 122 15.40 -20.28 8.61
N ASP A 123 16.71 -20.15 8.42
CA ASP A 123 17.55 -19.27 9.23
C ASP A 123 17.24 -17.79 8.98
N ASP A 124 16.88 -17.42 7.74
CA ASP A 124 16.42 -16.05 7.43
C ASP A 124 15.14 -15.70 8.20
N LEU A 125 14.17 -16.62 8.24
CA LEU A 125 12.96 -16.45 9.05
C LEU A 125 13.29 -16.39 10.54
N THR A 126 14.16 -17.29 11.02
CA THR A 126 14.58 -17.35 12.43
C THR A 126 15.28 -16.07 12.86
N LYS A 127 16.03 -15.42 11.97
CA LYS A 127 16.66 -14.12 12.23
C LYS A 127 15.63 -13.03 12.51
N LEU A 128 14.59 -12.92 11.67
CA LEU A 128 13.47 -11.98 11.87
C LEU A 128 12.63 -12.29 13.11
N GLN A 129 12.63 -13.55 13.55
CA GLN A 129 11.98 -13.94 14.80
C GLN A 129 12.82 -13.50 16.02
N LYS A 130 14.13 -13.72 15.97
CA LYS A 130 15.06 -13.40 17.08
C LYS A 130 15.32 -11.90 17.25
N ASP A 131 15.25 -11.13 16.16
CA ASP A 131 15.44 -9.68 16.21
C ASP A 131 14.18 -8.91 16.69
N GLY A 132 13.09 -9.62 17.01
CA GLY A 132 11.83 -9.04 17.47
C GLY A 132 11.00 -8.36 16.39
N SER A 133 11.31 -8.56 15.10
CA SER A 133 10.60 -7.92 13.99
C SER A 133 9.20 -8.48 13.75
N LEU A 134 8.95 -9.72 14.16
CA LEU A 134 7.71 -10.44 13.87
C LEU A 134 6.85 -10.61 15.11
N LEU A 135 5.86 -9.74 15.32
CA LEU A 135 4.98 -9.78 16.51
C LEU A 135 4.30 -11.14 16.74
N PHE A 136 4.00 -11.87 15.67
CA PHE A 136 3.37 -13.20 15.72
C PHE A 136 4.28 -14.29 15.17
N GLN A 137 5.61 -14.06 15.12
CA GLN A 137 6.60 -14.98 14.57
C GLN A 137 6.36 -15.42 13.11
N GLN A 138 5.52 -14.69 12.37
CA GLN A 138 5.06 -15.03 11.02
C GLN A 138 5.30 -13.89 10.04
N VAL A 139 5.50 -14.25 8.77
CA VAL A 139 5.45 -13.36 7.61
C VAL A 139 4.14 -13.60 6.83
N PRO A 140 3.63 -12.66 6.02
CA PRO A 140 4.28 -11.45 5.48
C PRO A 140 4.58 -10.38 6.53
N MET A 141 5.73 -9.72 6.37
CA MET A 141 6.09 -8.49 7.10
C MET A 141 6.47 -7.40 6.10
N VAL A 142 6.05 -6.16 6.37
CA VAL A 142 6.39 -4.99 5.56
C VAL A 142 6.97 -3.90 6.46
N GLU A 143 8.16 -3.42 6.13
CA GLU A 143 8.69 -2.18 6.68
C GLU A 143 8.10 -1.01 5.88
N ILE A 144 7.32 -0.14 6.53
CA ILE A 144 6.69 1.02 5.89
C ILE A 144 6.45 2.12 6.93
N ASP A 145 6.79 3.37 6.61
CA ASP A 145 6.61 4.55 7.47
C ASP A 145 7.15 4.36 8.91
N GLY A 146 8.34 3.74 9.03
CA GLY A 146 8.96 3.43 10.32
C GLY A 146 8.31 2.28 11.11
N MET A 147 7.26 1.65 10.58
CA MET A 147 6.61 0.48 11.19
C MET A 147 7.12 -0.82 10.58
N LYS A 148 7.15 -1.89 11.39
CA LYS A 148 7.27 -3.28 10.94
C LYS A 148 5.91 -3.94 11.05
N MET A 149 5.13 -3.89 9.98
CA MET A 149 3.75 -4.39 9.95
C MET A 149 3.73 -5.87 9.58
N VAL A 150 3.06 -6.68 10.40
CA VAL A 150 2.73 -8.09 10.09
C VAL A 150 1.21 -8.25 9.91
N GLN A 151 0.77 -9.42 9.46
CA GLN A 151 -0.61 -9.73 9.05
C GLN A 151 -1.03 -9.05 7.74
N SER A 152 -1.26 -9.87 6.70
CA SER A 152 -1.53 -9.40 5.34
C SER A 152 -2.67 -8.40 5.24
N ARG A 153 -3.76 -8.63 6.00
CA ARG A 153 -4.92 -7.73 6.05
C ARG A 153 -4.57 -6.37 6.64
N ALA A 154 -3.84 -6.33 7.75
CA ALA A 154 -3.44 -5.07 8.38
C ALA A 154 -2.53 -4.24 7.46
N ILE A 155 -1.57 -4.90 6.81
CA ILE A 155 -0.67 -4.29 5.82
C ILE A 155 -1.48 -3.72 4.64
N ALA A 156 -2.39 -4.51 4.05
CA ALA A 156 -3.21 -4.07 2.93
C ALA A 156 -4.19 -2.94 3.30
N ASN A 157 -4.77 -2.96 4.50
CA ASN A 157 -5.62 -1.89 5.01
C ASN A 157 -4.85 -0.56 5.11
N TYR A 158 -3.62 -0.62 5.65
CA TYR A 158 -2.77 0.56 5.79
C TYR A 158 -2.40 1.17 4.43
N ILE A 159 -1.91 0.33 3.50
CA ILE A 159 -1.53 0.77 2.15
C ILE A 159 -2.75 1.35 1.42
N ALA A 160 -3.91 0.69 1.49
CA ALA A 160 -5.11 1.19 0.83
C ALA A 160 -5.56 2.55 1.39
N ALA A 161 -5.51 2.73 2.71
CA ALA A 161 -5.86 4.01 3.35
C ALA A 161 -4.85 5.11 2.95
N LYS A 162 -3.54 4.83 3.05
CA LYS A 162 -2.46 5.77 2.73
C LYS A 162 -2.55 6.29 1.28
N HIS A 163 -3.01 5.46 0.36
CA HIS A 163 -3.05 5.78 -1.08
C HIS A 163 -4.45 6.06 -1.62
N ASN A 164 -5.43 6.36 -0.75
CA ASN A 164 -6.81 6.71 -1.13
C ASN A 164 -7.55 5.63 -1.94
N LEU A 165 -7.22 4.35 -1.70
CA LEU A 165 -7.84 3.17 -2.32
C LEU A 165 -8.86 2.49 -1.39
N TYR A 166 -9.34 3.18 -0.35
CA TYR A 166 -10.14 2.59 0.72
C TYR A 166 -11.45 3.36 1.00
N GLY A 167 -12.11 3.85 -0.06
CA GLY A 167 -13.40 4.53 0.05
C GLY A 167 -13.34 5.89 0.75
N LYS A 168 -14.32 6.76 0.47
CA LYS A 168 -14.34 8.13 1.01
C LYS A 168 -15.00 8.24 2.38
N ASP A 169 -15.85 7.27 2.74
CA ASP A 169 -16.64 7.28 3.96
C ASP A 169 -16.81 5.86 4.54
N LEU A 170 -17.43 5.78 5.72
CA LEU A 170 -17.63 4.53 6.44
C LEU A 170 -18.47 3.51 5.64
N LYS A 171 -19.45 3.95 4.84
CA LYS A 171 -20.31 3.05 4.08
C LYS A 171 -19.56 2.44 2.91
N GLU A 172 -18.79 3.26 2.17
CA GLU A 172 -17.94 2.75 1.10
C GLU A 172 -16.86 1.80 1.64
N ARG A 173 -16.25 2.12 2.79
CA ARG A 173 -15.29 1.21 3.46
C ARG A 173 -15.90 -0.13 3.80
N ALA A 174 -17.10 -0.13 4.40
CA ALA A 174 -17.79 -1.37 4.75
C ALA A 174 -18.10 -2.25 3.53
N LEU A 175 -18.51 -1.65 2.40
CA LEU A 175 -18.71 -2.39 1.14
C LEU A 175 -17.40 -2.95 0.59
N ILE A 176 -16.34 -2.13 0.59
CA ILE A 176 -15.00 -2.58 0.18
C ILE A 176 -14.55 -3.76 1.04
N ASP A 177 -14.70 -3.69 2.35
CA ASP A 177 -14.30 -4.78 3.27
C ASP A 177 -15.09 -6.06 3.02
N MET A 178 -16.40 -5.96 2.83
CA MET A 178 -17.26 -7.11 2.55
C MET A 178 -16.84 -7.82 1.24
N TYR A 179 -16.55 -7.06 0.19
CA TYR A 179 -16.09 -7.59 -1.09
C TYR A 179 -14.70 -8.20 -0.97
N VAL A 180 -13.78 -7.51 -0.33
CA VAL A 180 -12.40 -7.97 -0.14
C VAL A 180 -12.34 -9.26 0.67
N GLU A 181 -13.04 -9.36 1.80
CA GLU A 181 -13.04 -10.57 2.62
C GLU A 181 -13.64 -11.77 1.87
N ALA A 182 -14.70 -11.56 1.08
CA ALA A 182 -15.25 -12.61 0.24
C ALA A 182 -14.25 -13.09 -0.84
N ILE A 183 -13.46 -12.18 -1.42
CA ILE A 183 -12.40 -12.53 -2.38
C ILE A 183 -11.26 -13.30 -1.70
N ILE A 184 -10.87 -12.91 -0.48
CA ILE A 184 -9.80 -13.57 0.26
C ILE A 184 -10.13 -15.06 0.51
N ASP A 185 -11.38 -15.39 0.79
CA ASP A 185 -11.81 -16.80 0.94
C ASP A 185 -11.55 -17.63 -0.33
N LEU A 186 -11.82 -17.08 -1.51
CA LEU A 186 -11.56 -17.76 -2.78
C LEU A 186 -10.05 -17.81 -3.08
N ASN A 187 -9.32 -16.72 -2.84
CA ASN A 187 -7.87 -16.65 -3.03
C ASN A 187 -7.15 -17.67 -2.15
N GLU A 188 -7.61 -17.90 -0.92
CA GLU A 188 -7.03 -18.91 -0.04
C GLU A 188 -7.15 -20.31 -0.63
N LEU A 189 -8.30 -20.65 -1.23
CA LEU A 189 -8.50 -21.94 -1.89
C LEU A 189 -7.58 -22.10 -3.10
N ILE A 190 -7.48 -21.06 -3.95
CA ILE A 190 -6.59 -21.07 -5.12
C ILE A 190 -5.13 -21.21 -4.69
N MET A 191 -4.69 -20.40 -3.72
CA MET A 191 -3.31 -20.40 -3.22
C MET A 191 -2.90 -21.76 -2.63
N THR A 192 -3.79 -22.39 -1.86
CA THR A 192 -3.51 -23.69 -1.22
C THR A 192 -3.63 -24.89 -2.16
N HIS A 193 -4.07 -24.70 -3.41
CA HIS A 193 -4.22 -25.79 -4.37
C HIS A 193 -2.92 -26.53 -4.65
N SER A 194 -1.81 -25.81 -4.86
CA SER A 194 -0.50 -26.42 -5.16
C SER A 194 0.02 -27.29 -4.01
N PHE A 195 -0.45 -27.04 -2.78
CA PHE A 195 -0.07 -27.77 -1.57
C PHE A 195 -0.99 -28.96 -1.24
N GLN A 196 -2.05 -29.19 -2.03
CA GLN A 196 -2.93 -30.33 -1.79
C GLN A 196 -2.22 -31.66 -2.12
N PRO A 197 -2.50 -32.73 -1.35
CA PRO A 197 -2.11 -34.09 -1.70
C PRO A 197 -2.54 -34.46 -3.12
N ALA A 198 -1.73 -35.25 -3.83
CA ALA A 198 -1.96 -35.59 -5.23
C ALA A 198 -3.35 -36.21 -5.49
N ASP A 199 -3.83 -37.06 -4.59
CA ASP A 199 -5.15 -37.71 -4.63
C ASP A 199 -6.33 -36.75 -4.40
N LYS A 200 -6.06 -35.54 -3.86
CA LYS A 200 -7.09 -34.53 -3.56
C LYS A 200 -7.07 -33.34 -4.51
N LYS A 201 -6.05 -33.21 -5.37
CA LYS A 201 -5.87 -32.04 -6.24
C LYS A 201 -7.07 -31.81 -7.16
N GLU A 202 -7.57 -32.85 -7.83
CA GLU A 202 -8.69 -32.73 -8.76
C GLU A 202 -9.98 -32.28 -8.06
N GLN A 203 -10.30 -32.90 -6.91
CA GLN A 203 -11.46 -32.52 -6.11
C GLN A 203 -11.36 -31.07 -5.58
N HIS A 204 -10.16 -30.65 -5.15
CA HIS A 204 -9.93 -29.29 -4.69
C HIS A 204 -10.08 -28.28 -5.84
N LEU A 205 -9.57 -28.60 -7.03
CA LEU A 205 -9.75 -27.77 -8.23
C LEU A 205 -11.23 -27.64 -8.61
N ALA A 206 -11.99 -28.75 -8.58
CA ALA A 206 -13.43 -28.72 -8.81
C ALA A 206 -14.15 -27.81 -7.79
N THR A 207 -13.73 -27.85 -6.52
CA THR A 207 -14.27 -26.97 -5.46
C THR A 207 -13.95 -25.50 -5.71
N ILE A 208 -12.74 -25.18 -6.17
CA ILE A 208 -12.35 -23.82 -6.57
C ILE A 208 -13.26 -23.32 -7.70
N VAL A 209 -13.40 -24.11 -8.77
CA VAL A 209 -14.20 -23.74 -9.94
C VAL A 209 -15.68 -23.57 -9.56
N ASP A 210 -16.24 -24.49 -8.77
CA ASP A 210 -17.62 -24.39 -8.28
C ASP A 210 -17.83 -23.12 -7.47
N LYS A 211 -17.00 -22.87 -6.44
CA LYS A 211 -17.14 -21.67 -5.61
C LYS A 211 -16.94 -20.39 -6.41
N ALA A 212 -15.96 -20.34 -7.31
CA ALA A 212 -15.76 -19.17 -8.17
C ALA A 212 -17.02 -18.89 -9.01
N THR A 213 -17.54 -19.90 -9.72
CA THR A 213 -18.62 -19.72 -10.70
C THR A 213 -20.02 -19.69 -10.10
N ASN A 214 -20.27 -20.35 -8.98
CA ASN A 214 -21.61 -20.48 -8.40
C ASN A 214 -21.80 -19.66 -7.11
N ARG A 215 -20.73 -19.17 -6.48
CA ARG A 215 -20.81 -18.37 -5.25
C ARG A 215 -20.27 -16.96 -5.40
N TYR A 216 -19.03 -16.79 -5.85
CA TYR A 216 -18.35 -15.49 -5.78
C TYR A 216 -18.58 -14.62 -7.02
N PHE A 217 -18.27 -15.10 -8.22
CA PHE A 217 -18.39 -14.30 -9.45
C PHE A 217 -19.83 -13.81 -9.75
N PRO A 218 -20.90 -14.58 -9.48
CA PRO A 218 -22.26 -14.07 -9.63
C PRO A 218 -22.55 -12.82 -8.80
N VAL A 219 -21.94 -12.69 -7.61
CA VAL A 219 -22.12 -11.53 -6.73
C VAL A 219 -21.50 -10.28 -7.37
N TYR A 220 -20.26 -10.37 -7.84
CA TYR A 220 -19.57 -9.23 -8.46
C TYR A 220 -20.18 -8.85 -9.80
N GLU A 221 -20.59 -9.83 -10.62
CA GLU A 221 -21.33 -9.60 -11.86
C GLU A 221 -22.63 -8.84 -11.56
N LYS A 222 -23.38 -9.25 -10.52
CA LYS A 222 -24.60 -8.56 -10.07
C LYS A 222 -24.32 -7.14 -9.58
N VAL A 223 -23.28 -6.94 -8.76
CA VAL A 223 -22.90 -5.61 -8.26
C VAL A 223 -22.67 -4.66 -9.44
N LEU A 224 -21.80 -5.04 -10.39
CA LEU A 224 -21.50 -4.25 -11.58
C LEU A 224 -22.76 -3.97 -12.42
N LYS A 225 -23.66 -4.95 -12.54
CA LYS A 225 -24.92 -4.82 -13.27
C LYS A 225 -25.89 -3.83 -12.60
N ASP A 226 -26.05 -3.94 -11.29
CA ASP A 226 -27.06 -3.19 -10.54
C ASP A 226 -26.81 -1.69 -10.58
N HIS A 227 -25.55 -1.27 -10.43
CA HIS A 227 -25.21 0.15 -10.47
C HIS A 227 -24.73 0.64 -11.84
N GLY A 228 -24.30 -0.24 -12.75
CA GLY A 228 -23.87 0.11 -14.11
C GLY A 228 -22.64 1.03 -14.16
N GLN A 229 -21.69 0.85 -13.23
CA GLN A 229 -20.50 1.70 -13.09
C GLN A 229 -19.23 0.90 -13.42
N ASP A 230 -18.11 1.59 -13.55
CA ASP A 230 -16.86 0.98 -13.98
C ASP A 230 -16.12 0.23 -12.86
N PHE A 231 -16.30 0.68 -11.61
CA PHE A 231 -15.67 0.15 -10.39
C PHE A 231 -16.72 -0.32 -9.38
N LEU A 232 -16.30 -1.21 -8.47
CA LEU A 232 -17.20 -1.89 -7.54
C LEU A 232 -17.88 -0.98 -6.52
N VAL A 233 -17.23 0.11 -6.11
CA VAL A 233 -17.72 1.00 -5.05
C VAL A 233 -17.52 2.46 -5.43
N GLY A 234 -18.59 3.25 -5.37
CA GLY A 234 -18.55 4.71 -5.52
C GLY A 234 -18.05 5.22 -6.87
N ASN A 235 -18.04 4.38 -7.91
CA ASN A 235 -17.39 4.61 -9.20
C ASN A 235 -15.95 5.13 -9.09
N ARG A 236 -15.19 4.64 -8.11
CA ARG A 236 -13.78 4.99 -7.89
C ARG A 236 -12.96 3.73 -7.74
N PHE A 237 -11.77 3.75 -8.34
CA PHE A 237 -10.82 2.67 -8.19
C PHE A 237 -10.38 2.51 -6.73
N SER A 238 -10.45 1.28 -6.23
CA SER A 238 -10.20 0.93 -4.84
C SER A 238 -9.45 -0.40 -4.73
N ARG A 239 -9.06 -0.77 -3.50
CA ARG A 239 -8.46 -2.09 -3.23
C ARG A 239 -9.37 -3.26 -3.60
N ALA A 240 -10.69 -3.07 -3.56
CA ALA A 240 -11.63 -4.13 -3.95
C ALA A 240 -11.48 -4.44 -5.45
N ASP A 241 -11.26 -3.41 -6.28
CA ASP A 241 -11.06 -3.58 -7.71
C ASP A 241 -9.70 -4.25 -8.01
N VAL A 242 -8.65 -3.86 -7.29
CA VAL A 242 -7.31 -4.45 -7.40
C VAL A 242 -7.35 -5.95 -7.07
N GLN A 243 -7.96 -6.30 -5.94
CA GLN A 243 -7.99 -7.69 -5.47
C GLN A 243 -8.94 -8.55 -6.31
N LEU A 244 -10.07 -8.00 -6.78
CA LEU A 244 -10.92 -8.70 -7.73
C LEU A 244 -10.13 -9.02 -9.01
N LEU A 245 -9.42 -8.04 -9.60
CA LEU A 245 -8.60 -8.29 -10.78
C LEU A 245 -7.55 -9.38 -10.54
N GLU A 246 -6.83 -9.34 -9.43
CA GLU A 246 -5.86 -10.38 -9.05
C GLU A 246 -6.52 -11.76 -9.04
N THR A 247 -7.67 -11.89 -8.38
CA THR A 247 -8.43 -13.15 -8.29
C THR A 247 -8.94 -13.64 -9.63
N LEU A 248 -9.45 -12.74 -10.49
CA LEU A 248 -9.92 -13.11 -11.83
C LEU A 248 -8.78 -13.75 -12.65
N LEU A 249 -7.59 -13.16 -12.59
CA LEU A 249 -6.42 -13.68 -13.30
C LEU A 249 -5.96 -15.03 -12.73
N MET A 250 -5.94 -15.18 -11.40
CA MET A 250 -5.60 -16.46 -10.77
C MET A 250 -6.64 -17.56 -11.07
N ALA A 251 -7.92 -17.20 -11.15
CA ALA A 251 -8.97 -18.15 -11.49
C ALA A 251 -8.88 -18.62 -12.96
N GLU A 252 -8.48 -17.74 -13.88
CA GLU A 252 -8.21 -18.10 -15.28
C GLU A 252 -7.00 -19.04 -15.42
N GLU A 253 -6.01 -18.94 -14.53
CA GLU A 253 -4.91 -19.90 -14.45
C GLU A 253 -5.39 -21.28 -13.99
N CYS A 254 -6.46 -21.37 -13.18
CA CYS A 254 -7.10 -22.63 -12.80
C CYS A 254 -8.00 -23.20 -13.92
N LYS A 255 -8.77 -22.35 -14.59
CA LYS A 255 -9.68 -22.71 -15.69
C LYS A 255 -9.79 -21.53 -16.68
N PRO A 256 -9.20 -21.63 -17.90
CA PRO A 256 -9.09 -20.50 -18.82
C PRO A 256 -10.42 -19.82 -19.22
N ASP A 257 -11.50 -20.60 -19.30
CA ASP A 257 -12.84 -20.15 -19.70
C ASP A 257 -13.75 -19.83 -18.50
N ILE A 258 -13.22 -19.73 -17.27
CA ILE A 258 -14.04 -19.57 -16.06
C ILE A 258 -14.92 -18.32 -16.06
N LEU A 259 -14.54 -17.29 -16.83
CA LEU A 259 -15.28 -16.03 -16.95
C LEU A 259 -16.30 -16.00 -18.10
N ALA A 260 -16.46 -17.09 -18.87
CA ALA A 260 -17.28 -17.10 -20.09
C ALA A 260 -18.74 -16.66 -19.87
N LYS A 261 -19.30 -16.91 -18.68
CA LYS A 261 -20.68 -16.54 -18.30
C LYS A 261 -20.82 -15.16 -17.63
N PHE A 262 -19.72 -14.43 -17.47
CA PHE A 262 -19.64 -13.18 -16.70
C PHE A 262 -19.11 -12.02 -17.56
N PRO A 263 -19.91 -11.50 -18.52
CA PRO A 263 -19.47 -10.47 -19.45
C PRO A 263 -19.06 -9.15 -18.77
N LEU A 264 -19.68 -8.76 -17.65
CA LEU A 264 -19.28 -7.55 -16.93
C LEU A 264 -17.94 -7.75 -16.21
N LEU A 265 -17.68 -8.93 -15.64
CA LEU A 265 -16.36 -9.27 -15.11
C LEU A 265 -15.27 -9.31 -16.18
N GLN A 266 -15.57 -9.80 -17.38
CA GLN A 266 -14.63 -9.73 -18.52
C GLN A 266 -14.31 -8.28 -18.89
N SER A 267 -15.34 -7.43 -18.96
CA SER A 267 -15.20 -6.00 -19.24
C SER A 267 -14.42 -5.27 -18.15
N PHE A 268 -14.73 -5.56 -16.89
CA PHE A 268 -14.03 -5.07 -15.71
C PHE A 268 -12.55 -5.46 -15.74
N LYS A 269 -12.24 -6.74 -15.98
CA LYS A 269 -10.86 -7.25 -16.10
C LYS A 269 -10.10 -6.46 -17.16
N ALA A 270 -10.70 -6.27 -18.34
CA ALA A 270 -10.07 -5.54 -19.45
C ALA A 270 -9.81 -4.07 -19.11
N ARG A 271 -10.77 -3.36 -18.48
CA ARG A 271 -10.59 -1.97 -18.05
C ARG A 271 -9.51 -1.85 -16.97
N THR A 272 -9.62 -2.62 -15.90
CA THR A 272 -8.70 -2.54 -14.75
C THR A 272 -7.27 -2.94 -15.13
N SER A 273 -7.10 -3.92 -16.03
CA SER A 273 -5.79 -4.31 -16.56
C SER A 273 -5.12 -3.20 -17.40
N ASN A 274 -5.90 -2.25 -17.93
CA ASN A 274 -5.39 -1.13 -18.73
C ASN A 274 -5.05 0.11 -17.92
N ILE A 275 -5.32 0.14 -16.61
CA ILE A 275 -4.85 1.21 -15.73
C ILE A 275 -3.30 1.27 -15.82
N PRO A 276 -2.66 2.42 -16.09
CA PRO A 276 -1.25 2.48 -16.44
C PRO A 276 -0.30 1.76 -15.45
N THR A 277 -0.55 1.91 -14.15
CA THR A 277 0.23 1.28 -13.09
C THR A 277 0.06 -0.24 -13.06
N ILE A 278 -1.18 -0.73 -13.20
CA ILE A 278 -1.50 -2.15 -13.31
C ILE A 278 -0.92 -2.74 -14.61
N LYS A 279 -1.11 -2.06 -15.73
CA LYS A 279 -0.59 -2.49 -17.04
C LYS A 279 0.91 -2.66 -17.01
N LYS A 280 1.63 -1.73 -16.36
CA LYS A 280 3.08 -1.84 -16.09
C LYS A 280 3.39 -3.06 -15.23
N PHE A 281 2.62 -3.31 -14.16
CA PHE A 281 2.82 -4.46 -13.28
C PHE A 281 2.53 -5.81 -13.95
N LEU A 282 1.67 -5.84 -14.97
CA LEU A 282 1.40 -7.04 -15.76
C LEU A 282 2.49 -7.36 -16.80
N GLN A 283 3.38 -6.42 -17.12
CA GLN A 283 4.45 -6.65 -18.09
C GLN A 283 5.54 -7.61 -17.55
N PRO A 284 6.25 -8.33 -18.43
CA PRO A 284 7.45 -9.07 -18.06
C PRO A 284 8.47 -8.18 -17.35
N GLY A 285 9.18 -8.76 -16.36
CA GLY A 285 10.19 -8.04 -15.57
C GLY A 285 9.64 -7.22 -14.40
N SER A 286 8.32 -7.20 -14.18
CA SER A 286 7.74 -6.64 -12.96
C SER A 286 7.99 -7.55 -11.75
N GLN A 287 7.64 -7.05 -10.56
CA GLN A 287 7.72 -7.83 -9.32
C GLN A 287 6.53 -8.79 -9.13
N ARG A 288 5.62 -8.93 -10.10
CA ARG A 288 4.53 -9.93 -10.08
C ARG A 288 5.12 -11.33 -10.11
N LYS A 289 4.71 -12.20 -9.19
CA LYS A 289 5.26 -13.56 -9.10
C LYS A 289 4.45 -14.54 -9.96
N PRO A 290 5.07 -15.55 -10.57
CA PRO A 290 4.36 -16.60 -11.30
C PRO A 290 3.63 -17.56 -10.35
N PRO A 291 2.70 -18.39 -10.85
CA PRO A 291 2.14 -19.49 -10.07
C PRO A 291 3.23 -20.42 -9.54
N ILE A 292 3.07 -20.90 -8.31
CA ILE A 292 4.02 -21.83 -7.68
C ILE A 292 4.08 -23.12 -8.49
N GLN A 293 5.29 -23.53 -8.87
CA GLN A 293 5.52 -24.80 -9.56
C GLN A 293 5.78 -25.91 -8.53
N GLU A 294 5.42 -27.15 -8.86
CA GLU A 294 5.60 -28.28 -7.94
C GLU A 294 7.06 -28.45 -7.48
N LYS A 295 8.02 -28.19 -8.38
CA LYS A 295 9.46 -28.24 -8.09
C LYS A 295 9.91 -27.26 -6.99
N ASP A 296 9.16 -26.17 -6.77
CA ASP A 296 9.50 -25.12 -5.80
C ASP A 296 8.95 -25.43 -4.39
N LEU A 297 7.97 -26.34 -4.29
CA LEU A 297 7.29 -26.67 -3.03
C LEU A 297 8.24 -27.17 -1.93
N PRO A 298 9.20 -28.09 -2.18
CA PRO A 298 10.10 -28.54 -1.12
C PRO A 298 10.92 -27.41 -0.50
N LYS A 299 11.43 -26.49 -1.34
CA LYS A 299 12.20 -25.33 -0.88
C LYS A 299 11.32 -24.39 -0.04
N LEU A 300 10.10 -24.12 -0.48
CA LEU A 300 9.16 -23.29 0.27
C LEU A 300 8.79 -23.90 1.62
N MET A 301 8.53 -25.22 1.64
CA MET A 301 8.19 -25.93 2.88
C MET A 301 9.34 -25.91 3.89
N GLN A 302 10.59 -26.04 3.44
CA GLN A 302 11.77 -25.97 4.32
C GLN A 302 11.95 -24.62 5.02
N ILE A 303 11.44 -23.52 4.46
CA ILE A 303 11.52 -22.20 5.10
C ILE A 303 10.56 -22.12 6.29
N PHE A 304 9.38 -22.71 6.18
CA PHE A 304 8.27 -22.53 7.13
C PHE A 304 8.04 -23.72 8.09
N HIS A 305 8.60 -24.89 7.81
CA HIS A 305 8.45 -26.13 8.59
C HIS A 305 9.78 -26.65 9.12
#